data_AF-A0A938VEU1-F1
#
_entry.id   AF-A0A938VEU1-F1
#
_cell.length_a   1.000
_cell.length_b   1.000
_cell.length_c   1.000
_cell.angle_alpha   90.00
_cell.angle_beta   90.00
_cell.angle_gamma   90.00
#
_symmetry.space_group_name_H-M   'P 1'
#
loop_
_entity.id
_entity.type
_entity.pdbx_description
1 polymer ?
#
loop_
_entity_poly.entity_id
_entity_poly.type
_entity_poly.pdbx_seq_one_letter_code
_entity_poly.pdbx_strand_id
1 'polypeptide(L)'
;MTAQSENATGTSELSPIQTFFVARLTHLIEQRYRYSHLVGPDDWRARLIGRAVYSAYRDLSELGLAEAARAILERGRAAQEN
;
A
#
# COMPACT_ATOMS: atom_id res chain seq x y z
N MET A 1 8.91 -4.31 -33.94
CA MET A 1 8.54 -4.84 -32.60
C MET A 1 7.98 -3.67 -31.82
N THR A 2 6.69 -3.43 -31.96
CA THR A 2 5.95 -2.36 -31.28
C THR A 2 5.66 -2.80 -29.85
N ALA A 3 6.30 -2.16 -28.87
CA ALA A 3 5.92 -2.28 -27.47
C ALA A 3 4.54 -1.64 -27.31
N GLN A 4 3.52 -2.48 -27.15
CA GLN A 4 2.18 -2.03 -26.79
C GLN A 4 2.22 -1.55 -25.34
N SER A 5 2.08 -0.24 -25.18
CA SER A 5 1.62 0.38 -23.94
C SER A 5 0.20 -0.10 -23.66
N GLU A 6 0.05 -1.07 -22.77
CA GLU A 6 -1.24 -1.41 -22.20
C GLU A 6 -1.62 -0.39 -21.13
N ASN A 7 -2.18 0.74 -21.60
CA ASN A 7 -3.16 1.49 -20.84
C ASN A 7 -4.42 0.62 -20.69
N ALA A 8 -4.37 -0.35 -19.79
CA ALA A 8 -5.55 -1.11 -19.40
C ALA A 8 -6.23 -0.40 -18.23
N THR A 9 -7.01 0.63 -18.54
CA THR A 9 -8.22 0.93 -17.76
C THR A 9 -9.27 -0.15 -18.07
N GLY A 10 -8.89 -1.40 -17.85
CA GLY A 10 -9.75 -2.56 -17.91
C GLY A 10 -10.01 -2.98 -16.48
N THR A 11 -11.27 -3.12 -16.10
CA THR A 11 -11.68 -3.80 -14.88
C THR A 11 -11.28 -5.28 -14.98
N SER A 12 -9.98 -5.59 -14.95
CA SER A 12 -9.51 -6.92 -14.60
C SER A 12 -9.76 -7.06 -13.12
N GLU A 13 -10.72 -7.91 -12.77
CA GLU A 13 -10.98 -8.27 -11.38
C GLU A 13 -9.66 -8.75 -10.76
N LEU A 14 -9.28 -8.16 -9.62
CA LEU A 14 -8.08 -8.54 -8.91
C LEU A 14 -8.19 -10.02 -8.54
N SER A 15 -7.13 -10.78 -8.82
CA SER A 15 -7.04 -12.15 -8.31
C SER A 15 -7.13 -12.17 -6.76
N PRO A 16 -7.47 -13.32 -6.15
CA PRO A 16 -7.56 -13.43 -4.69
C PRO A 16 -6.27 -12.98 -3.98
N ILE A 17 -5.10 -13.31 -4.53
CA ILE A 17 -3.81 -12.92 -3.95
C ILE A 17 -3.57 -11.41 -4.03
N GLN A 18 -3.91 -10.80 -5.17
CA GLN A 18 -3.82 -9.35 -5.36
C GLN A 18 -4.76 -8.61 -4.40
N THR A 19 -6.00 -9.10 -4.28
CA THR A 19 -7.00 -8.56 -3.34
C THR A 19 -6.50 -8.62 -1.90
N PHE A 20 -5.89 -9.74 -1.50
CA PHE A 20 -5.30 -9.89 -0.16
C PHE A 20 -4.22 -8.84 0.11
N PHE A 21 -3.26 -8.66 -0.81
CA PHE A 21 -2.17 -7.70 -0.59
C PHE A 21 -2.64 -6.23 -0.64
N VAL A 22 -3.66 -5.92 -1.45
CA VAL A 22 -4.31 -4.60 -1.46
C VAL A 22 -4.96 -4.34 -0.10
N ALA A 23 -5.76 -5.29 0.42
CA ALA A 23 -6.40 -5.16 1.72
C ALA A 23 -5.36 -5.03 2.85
N ARG A 24 -4.28 -5.82 2.79
CA ARG A 24 -3.17 -5.78 3.75
C ARG A 24 -2.49 -4.41 3.77
N LEU A 25 -2.17 -3.83 2.62
CA LEU A 25 -1.53 -2.51 2.55
C LEU A 25 -2.44 -1.43 3.14
N THR A 26 -3.73 -1.42 2.76
CA THR A 26 -4.72 -0.49 3.30
C THR A 26 -4.81 -0.58 4.82
N HIS A 27 -4.93 -1.79 5.36
CA HIS A 27 -4.98 -2.00 6.81
C HIS A 27 -3.73 -1.50 7.53
N LEU A 28 -2.54 -1.74 6.98
CA LEU A 28 -1.28 -1.29 7.58
C LEU A 28 -1.16 0.23 7.63
N ILE A 29 -1.70 0.93 6.64
CA ILE A 29 -1.75 2.40 6.62
C ILE A 29 -2.66 2.93 7.72
N GLU A 30 -3.85 2.34 7.89
CA GLU A 30 -4.76 2.70 8.99
C GLU A 30 -4.10 2.43 10.36
N GLN A 31 -3.40 1.31 10.51
CA GLN A 31 -2.62 1.03 11.72
C GLN A 31 -1.52 2.07 11.94
N ARG A 32 -0.78 2.45 10.88
CA ARG A 32 0.27 3.48 10.98
C ARG A 32 -0.29 4.79 11.53
N TYR A 33 -1.43 5.23 11.01
CA TYR A 33 -2.11 6.43 11.50
C TYR A 33 -2.56 6.28 12.95
N ARG A 34 -3.23 5.18 13.30
CA ARG A 34 -3.68 4.95 14.68
C ARG A 34 -2.51 4.97 15.66
N TYR A 35 -1.42 4.29 15.34
CA TYR A 35 -0.25 4.22 16.21
C TYR A 35 0.52 5.54 16.27
N SER A 36 0.56 6.36 15.21
CA SER A 36 1.21 7.69 15.31
C SER A 36 0.58 8.61 16.34
N HIS A 37 -0.68 8.37 16.74
CA HIS A 37 -1.34 9.11 17.82
C HIS A 37 -1.18 8.46 19.21
N LEU A 38 -0.80 7.19 19.27
CA LEU A 38 -0.72 6.42 20.52
C LEU A 38 0.70 6.27 21.05
N VAL A 39 1.70 6.29 20.17
CA VAL A 39 3.09 6.05 20.54
C VAL A 39 4.00 7.17 20.03
N GLY A 40 5.09 7.39 20.76
CA GLY A 40 6.13 8.33 20.36
C GLY A 40 6.89 7.87 19.10
N PRO A 41 7.60 8.79 18.43
CA PRO A 41 8.30 8.51 17.18
C PRO A 41 9.36 7.39 17.26
N ASP A 42 9.95 7.16 18.44
CA ASP A 42 10.99 6.14 18.64
C ASP A 42 10.45 4.74 19.02
N ASP A 43 9.13 4.61 19.19
CA ASP A 43 8.51 3.34 19.56
C ASP A 43 8.76 2.28 18.47
N TRP A 44 9.11 1.06 18.91
CA TRP A 44 9.43 -0.04 18.01
C TRP A 44 8.24 -0.44 17.14
N ARG A 45 6.99 -0.21 17.59
CA ARG A 45 5.78 -0.51 16.82
C ARG A 45 5.64 0.40 15.61
N ALA A 46 5.96 1.69 15.74
CA ALA A 46 5.94 2.63 14.61
C ALA A 46 6.93 2.19 13.52
N ARG A 47 8.14 1.78 13.93
CA ARG A 47 9.16 1.22 13.02
C ARG A 47 8.73 -0.10 12.39
N LEU A 48 8.13 -0.99 13.17
CA LEU A 48 7.62 -2.28 12.67
C LEU A 48 6.54 -2.08 11.62
N ILE A 49 5.57 -1.20 11.87
CA ILE A 49 4.49 -0.90 10.93
C ILE A 49 5.09 -0.30 9.64
N GLY A 50 6.05 0.63 9.74
CA GLY A 50 6.74 1.18 8.56
C GLY A 50 7.41 0.11 7.70
N ARG A 51 8.09 -0.88 8.32
CA ARG A 51 8.66 -2.02 7.60
C ARG A 51 7.60 -2.92 6.96
N ALA A 52 6.49 -3.16 7.66
CA ALA A 52 5.39 -3.97 7.14
C ALA A 52 4.71 -3.30 5.93
N VAL A 53 4.52 -1.97 5.97
CA VAL A 53 4.01 -1.18 4.84
C VAL A 53 4.93 -1.32 3.63
N TYR A 54 6.25 -1.17 3.83
CA TYR A 54 7.22 -1.31 2.74
C TYR A 54 7.20 -2.73 2.13
N SER A 55 7.13 -3.77 2.97
CA SER A 55 7.00 -5.15 2.50
C SER A 55 5.73 -5.35 1.66
N ALA A 56 4.58 -4.87 2.14
CA ALA A 56 3.32 -5.00 1.40
C ALA A 56 3.33 -4.22 0.07
N TYR A 57 4.00 -3.07 0.02
CA TYR A 57 4.23 -2.34 -1.23
C TYR A 57 5.09 -3.15 -2.22
N ARG A 58 6.14 -3.81 -1.74
CA ARG A 58 6.99 -4.70 -2.55
C ARG A 58 6.20 -5.89 -3.09
N ASP A 59 5.39 -6.53 -2.25
CA ASP A 59 4.52 -7.65 -2.65
C ASP A 59 3.58 -7.22 -3.79
N LEU A 60 2.95 -6.04 -3.69
CA LEU A 60 2.10 -5.49 -4.75
C LEU A 60 2.88 -5.12 -6.01
N SER A 61 4.10 -4.58 -5.86
CA SER A 61 4.95 -4.25 -7.00
C SER A 61 5.34 -5.49 -7.81
N GLU A 62 5.63 -6.59 -7.11
CA GLU A 62 5.96 -7.88 -7.72
C GLU A 62 4.75 -8.53 -8.41
N LEU A 63 3.53 -8.22 -7.95
CA LEU A 63 2.26 -8.59 -8.60
C LEU A 63 1.84 -7.65 -9.74
N GLY A 64 2.68 -6.70 -10.14
CA GLY A 64 2.39 -5.74 -11.21
C GLY A 64 1.44 -4.59 -10.80
N LEU A 65 1.20 -4.42 -9.50
CA LEU A 65 0.25 -3.44 -8.94
C LEU A 65 0.94 -2.24 -8.28
N ALA A 66 2.13 -1.86 -8.76
CA ALA A 66 2.90 -0.75 -8.19
C ALA A 66 2.14 0.57 -8.18
N GLU A 67 1.42 0.92 -9.27
CA GLU A 67 0.65 2.17 -9.34
C GLU A 67 -0.54 2.17 -8.37
N ALA A 68 -1.24 1.04 -8.26
CA ALA A 68 -2.31 0.90 -7.27
C ALA A 68 -1.76 1.03 -5.83
N ALA A 69 -0.62 0.42 -5.54
CA ALA A 69 0.03 0.53 -4.25
C ALA A 69 0.44 1.98 -3.91
N ARG A 70 0.98 2.73 -4.89
CA ARG A 70 1.28 4.17 -4.73
C ARG A 70 0.03 4.98 -4.46
N ALA A 71 -1.06 4.75 -5.20
CA ALA A 71 -2.32 5.45 -4.99
C ALA A 71 -2.88 5.22 -3.58
N ILE A 72 -2.74 4.01 -3.05
CA ILE A 72 -3.13 3.68 -1.66
C ILE A 72 -2.24 4.44 -0.65
N LEU A 73 -0.92 4.47 -0.86
CA LEU A 73 0.02 5.20 0.00
C LEU A 73 -0.24 6.71 0.03
N GLU A 74 -0.47 7.33 -1.13
CA GLU A 74 -0.76 8.76 -1.22
C GLU A 74 -2.11 9.11 -0.58
N ARG A 75 -3.15 8.28 -0.79
CA ARG A 75 -4.42 8.44 -0.08
C ARG A 75 -4.24 8.34 1.43
N GLY A 76 -3.43 7.37 1.86
CA GLY A 76 -3.04 7.21 3.25
C GLY A 76 -2.43 8.49 3.80
N ARG A 77 -1.39 9.02 3.15
CA ARG A 77 -0.70 10.25 3.56
C ARG A 77 -1.63 11.45 3.63
N ALA A 78 -2.45 11.68 2.61
CA ALA A 78 -3.43 12.76 2.58
C ALA A 78 -4.46 12.66 3.71
N ALA A 79 -4.82 11.44 4.13
CA ALA A 79 -5.70 11.23 5.28
C ALA A 79 -5.02 11.49 6.64
N GLN A 80 -3.69 11.49 6.71
CA GLN A 80 -2.95 11.85 7.93
C GLN A 80 -2.70 13.35 8.07
N GLU A 81 -2.75 14.09 6.95
CA GLU A 81 -2.51 15.54 6.90
C GLU A 81 -3.78 16.37 7.19
N ASN A 82 -4.96 15.76 7.16
CA ASN A 82 -6.25 16.37 7.54
C ASN A 82 -6.68 15.97 8.96
#